data_AF-A0A832ML78-F1
#
_entry.id   AF-A0A832ML78-F1
#
_cell.length_a   1.000
_cell.length_b   1.000
_cell.length_c   1.000
_cell.angle_alpha   90.00
_cell.angle_beta   90.00
_cell.angle_gamma   90.00
#
_symmetry.space_group_name_H-M   'P 1'
#
loop_
_entity.id
_entity.type
_entity.pdbx_description
1 polymer ?
#
loop_
_entity_poly.entity_id
_entity_poly.type
_entity_poly.pdbx_seq_one_letter_code
_entity_poly.pdbx_strand_id
1 'polypeptide(L)'
;LEKILAEPSIENFLACCREFAEKTGFMTERVQKLIKIAEEAGAFGAAQNMVGEAVHAIATLENAERVAQAFKKVLPPEKILVAEIDFQGARLIK
;
A
#
# COMPACT_ATOMS: atom_id res chain seq x y z
N LEU A 1 0.84 -17.29 -5.85
CA LEU A 1 2.32 -17.26 -6.03
C LEU A 1 2.69 -17.33 -7.51
N GLU A 2 2.18 -18.31 -8.26
CA GLU A 2 2.47 -18.46 -9.70
C GLU A 2 2.28 -17.16 -10.51
N LYS A 3 1.17 -16.44 -10.31
CA LYS A 3 0.91 -15.14 -10.95
C LYS A 3 2.02 -14.10 -10.71
N ILE A 4 2.52 -14.00 -9.48
CA ILE A 4 3.58 -13.05 -9.09
C ILE A 4 4.91 -13.43 -9.76
N LEU A 5 5.21 -14.73 -9.82
CA LEU A 5 6.45 -15.22 -10.43
C LEU A 5 6.43 -15.11 -11.95
N ALA A 6 5.26 -15.23 -12.58
CA ALA A 6 5.10 -15.08 -14.03
C ALA A 6 5.33 -13.63 -14.50
N GLU A 7 4.96 -12.64 -13.69
CA GLU A 7 5.18 -11.22 -13.96
C GLU A 7 5.68 -10.51 -12.68
N PRO A 8 7.00 -10.50 -12.44
CA PRO A 8 7.57 -9.99 -11.19
C PRO A 8 7.69 -8.46 -11.20
N SER A 9 6.54 -7.78 -11.18
CA SER A 9 6.42 -6.32 -11.05
C SER A 9 5.77 -5.93 -9.73
N ILE A 10 6.00 -4.68 -9.28
CA ILE A 10 5.38 -4.14 -8.07
C ILE A 10 3.86 -4.07 -8.25
N GLU A 11 3.41 -3.67 -9.44
CA GLU A 11 2.02 -3.54 -9.82
C GLU A 11 1.30 -4.88 -9.74
N ASN A 12 1.87 -5.94 -10.34
CA ASN A 12 1.29 -7.28 -10.29
C ASN A 12 1.33 -7.87 -8.88
N PHE A 13 2.41 -7.61 -8.12
CA PHE A 13 2.49 -8.03 -6.73
C PHE A 13 1.36 -7.43 -5.89
N LEU A 14 1.18 -6.10 -5.95
CA LEU A 14 0.13 -5.40 -5.19
C LEU A 14 -1.29 -5.77 -5.66
N ALA A 15 -1.49 -5.99 -6.97
CA ALA A 15 -2.74 -6.50 -7.51
C ALA A 15 -3.07 -7.89 -6.95
N CYS A 16 -2.09 -8.79 -6.87
CA CYS A 16 -2.26 -10.12 -6.25
C CYS A 16 -2.55 -10.01 -4.74
N CYS A 17 -1.90 -9.09 -4.02
CA CYS A 17 -2.17 -8.83 -2.60
C CYS A 17 -3.60 -8.34 -2.37
N ARG A 18 -4.08 -7.41 -3.22
CA ARG A 18 -5.45 -6.91 -3.19
C ARG A 18 -6.46 -8.02 -3.48
N GLU A 19 -6.25 -8.81 -4.54
CA GLU A 19 -7.08 -9.96 -4.89
C GLU A 19 -7.17 -10.96 -3.72
N PHE A 20 -6.05 -11.20 -3.02
CA PHE A 20 -6.02 -12.05 -1.84
C PHE A 20 -6.85 -11.49 -0.69
N ALA A 21 -6.67 -10.21 -0.34
CA ALA A 21 -7.41 -9.56 0.76
C ALA A 21 -8.92 -9.51 0.52
N GLU A 22 -9.34 -9.29 -0.73
CA GLU A 22 -10.75 -9.35 -1.15
C GLU A 22 -11.33 -10.76 -0.98
N LYS A 23 -10.66 -11.77 -1.54
CA LYS A 23 -11.16 -13.16 -1.56
C LYS A 23 -11.20 -13.82 -0.19
N THR A 24 -10.32 -13.39 0.72
CA THR A 24 -10.25 -13.91 2.09
C THR A 24 -11.20 -13.20 3.06
N GLY A 25 -11.88 -12.14 2.62
CA GLY A 25 -12.79 -11.37 3.45
C GLY A 25 -12.12 -10.46 4.47
N PHE A 26 -10.80 -10.25 4.37
CA PHE A 26 -10.09 -9.31 5.24
C PHE A 26 -10.41 -7.85 4.90
N MET A 27 -10.78 -7.58 3.65
CA MET A 27 -10.88 -6.23 3.11
C MET A 27 -12.23 -5.56 3.36
N THR A 28 -12.27 -4.68 4.37
CA THR A 28 -13.44 -3.83 4.68
C THR A 28 -13.69 -2.78 3.58
N GLU A 29 -14.91 -2.25 3.49
CA GLU A 29 -15.21 -1.15 2.57
C GLU A 29 -14.34 0.10 2.78
N ARG A 30 -13.90 0.36 4.02
CA ARG A 30 -13.01 1.50 4.32
C ARG A 30 -11.63 1.31 3.71
N VAL A 31 -11.10 0.08 3.80
CA VAL A 31 -9.83 -0.31 3.15
C VAL A 31 -9.95 -0.19 1.64
N GLN A 32 -11.05 -0.69 1.03
CA GLN A 32 -11.30 -0.57 -0.41
C GLN A 32 -11.30 0.90 -0.87
N LYS A 33 -11.99 1.77 -0.13
CA LYS A 33 -12.02 3.21 -0.41
C LYS A 33 -10.63 3.84 -0.32
N LEU A 34 -9.84 3.48 0.70
CA LEU A 34 -8.48 4.01 0.86
C LEU A 34 -7.55 3.57 -0.28
N ILE A 35 -7.61 2.31 -0.70
CA ILE A 35 -6.85 1.78 -1.84
C ILE A 35 -7.15 2.61 -3.10
N LYS A 36 -8.44 2.84 -3.39
CA LYS A 36 -8.86 3.63 -4.55
C LYS A 36 -8.35 5.07 -4.48
N ILE A 37 -8.39 5.71 -3.31
CA ILE A 37 -7.85 7.07 -3.10
C ILE A 37 -6.35 7.11 -3.41
N ALA A 38 -5.59 6.09 -3.03
CA ALA A 38 -4.16 6.01 -3.32
C ALA A 38 -3.88 5.83 -4.82
N GLU A 39 -4.61 4.94 -5.49
CA GLU A 39 -4.50 4.71 -6.93
C GLU A 39 -4.82 5.99 -7.73
N GLU A 40 -5.91 6.69 -7.39
CA GLU A 40 -6.30 7.96 -8.01
C GLU A 40 -5.28 9.09 -7.76
N ALA A 41 -4.53 9.02 -6.65
CA ALA A 41 -3.48 9.98 -6.34
C ALA A 41 -2.14 9.69 -7.03
N GLY A 42 -2.00 8.56 -7.74
CA GLY A 42 -0.83 8.21 -8.54
C GLY A 42 0.09 7.15 -7.94
N ALA A 43 -0.41 6.32 -7.02
CA ALA A 43 0.33 5.14 -6.56
C ALA A 43 0.49 4.10 -7.68
N PHE A 44 1.62 3.39 -7.72
CA PHE A 44 1.82 2.20 -8.56
C PHE A 44 0.85 1.08 -8.17
N GLY A 45 0.51 1.01 -6.89
CA GLY A 45 -0.55 0.18 -6.36
C GLY A 45 -0.72 0.39 -4.86
N ALA A 46 -1.81 -0.15 -4.32
CA ALA A 46 -2.07 -0.16 -2.90
C ALA A 46 -2.75 -1.47 -2.49
N ALA A 47 -2.46 -1.92 -1.28
CA ALA A 47 -3.04 -3.13 -0.72
C ALA A 47 -3.24 -2.98 0.78
N GLN A 48 -4.10 -3.84 1.34
CA GLN A 48 -4.25 -3.93 2.79
C GLN A 48 -2.96 -4.45 3.43
N ASN A 49 -2.63 -3.94 4.61
CA ASN A 49 -1.65 -4.60 5.48
C ASN A 49 -2.19 -5.98 5.90
N MET A 50 -1.31 -6.98 5.93
CA MET A 50 -1.70 -8.39 6.12
C MET A 50 -2.59 -8.63 7.35
N VAL A 51 -2.37 -7.89 8.44
CA VAL A 51 -3.21 -7.93 9.64
C VAL A 51 -3.53 -6.51 10.08
N GLY A 52 -4.81 -6.25 10.35
CA GLY A 52 -5.32 -4.95 10.79
C GLY A 52 -5.98 -4.13 9.69
N GLU A 53 -6.69 -3.08 10.08
CA GLU A 53 -7.39 -2.17 9.18
C GLU A 53 -6.48 -1.02 8.75
N ALA A 54 -5.56 -1.29 7.85
CA ALA A 54 -4.60 -0.34 7.30
C ALA A 54 -4.27 -0.65 5.84
N VAL A 55 -3.83 0.37 5.10
CA VAL A 55 -3.42 0.28 3.70
C VAL A 55 -1.98 0.78 3.58
N HIS A 56 -1.18 0.10 2.77
CA HIS A 56 0.07 0.62 2.26
C HIS A 56 -0.06 0.87 0.76
N ALA A 57 0.60 1.92 0.29
CA ALA A 57 0.65 2.30 -1.11
C ALA A 57 2.12 2.51 -1.51
N ILE A 58 2.50 2.04 -2.69
CA ILE A 58 3.85 2.24 -3.24
C ILE A 58 3.74 3.25 -4.38
N ALA A 59 4.62 4.26 -4.37
CA ALA A 59 4.60 5.35 -5.32
C ALA A 59 6.02 5.92 -5.50
N THR A 60 6.22 6.78 -6.51
CA THR A 60 7.39 7.66 -6.57
C THR A 60 7.39 8.64 -5.39
N LEU A 61 8.52 9.28 -5.08
CA LEU A 61 8.61 10.27 -4.00
C LEU A 61 7.57 11.40 -4.16
N GLU A 62 7.46 11.96 -5.35
CA GLU A 62 6.46 12.99 -5.69
C GLU A 62 5.03 12.49 -5.47
N ASN A 63 4.71 11.29 -5.95
CA ASN A 63 3.37 10.74 -5.81
C ASN A 63 3.07 10.27 -4.39
N ALA A 64 4.06 9.86 -3.60
CA ALA A 64 3.89 9.50 -2.20
C ALA A 64 3.38 10.69 -1.37
N GLU A 65 3.90 11.89 -1.63
CA GLU A 65 3.37 13.12 -1.04
C GLU A 65 1.93 13.38 -1.46
N ARG A 66 1.60 13.20 -2.75
CA ARG A 66 0.23 13.35 -3.27
C ARG A 66 -0.74 12.35 -2.62
N VAL A 67 -0.34 11.10 -2.47
CA VAL A 67 -1.12 10.06 -1.77
C VAL A 67 -1.33 10.44 -0.31
N ALA A 68 -0.28 10.88 0.40
CA ALA A 68 -0.40 11.33 1.78
C ALA A 68 -1.36 12.52 1.94
N GLN A 69 -1.33 13.49 1.01
CA GLN A 69 -2.28 14.60 1.00
C GLN A 69 -3.71 14.15 0.70
N ALA A 70 -3.90 13.15 -0.17
CA ALA A 70 -5.20 12.55 -0.41
C ALA A 70 -5.75 11.84 0.84
N PHE A 71 -4.91 11.09 1.56
CA PHE A 71 -5.28 10.44 2.81
C PHE A 71 -5.64 11.43 3.93
N LYS A 72 -4.94 12.57 4.04
CA LYS A 72 -5.25 13.62 5.04
C LYS A 72 -6.66 14.19 4.91
N LYS A 73 -7.33 14.03 3.76
CA LYS A 73 -8.73 14.44 3.56
C LYS A 73 -9.73 13.51 4.26
N VAL A 74 -9.33 12.28 4.58
CA VAL A 74 -10.21 11.23 5.10
C VAL A 74 -9.69 10.54 6.36
N LEU A 75 -8.44 10.76 6.74
CA LEU A 75 -7.80 10.22 7.94
C LEU A 75 -7.12 11.32 8.77
N PRO A 76 -7.03 11.15 10.11
CA PRO A 76 -6.20 12.01 10.95
C PRO A 76 -4.73 11.94 10.54
N PRO A 77 -3.98 13.07 10.54
CA PRO A 77 -2.58 13.10 10.12
C PRO A 77 -1.67 12.11 10.86
N GLU A 78 -1.92 11.87 12.15
CA GLU A 78 -1.18 10.93 13.00
C GLU A 78 -1.36 9.45 12.62
N LYS A 79 -2.31 9.14 11.73
CA LYS A 79 -2.53 7.80 11.17
C LYS A 79 -1.86 7.60 9.80
N ILE A 80 -1.11 8.59 9.32
CA ILE A 80 -0.48 8.58 8.00
C ILE A 80 1.03 8.60 8.18
N LEU A 81 1.70 7.59 7.63
CA LEU A 81 3.15 7.47 7.63
C LEU A 81 3.64 7.44 6.18
N VAL A 82 4.70 8.20 5.91
CA VAL A 82 5.45 8.14 4.66
C VAL A 82 6.86 7.69 5.01
N ALA A 83 7.32 6.64 4.36
CA ALA A 83 8.63 6.06 4.59
C ALA A 83 9.22 5.54 3.28
N GLU A 84 10.53 5.47 3.21
CA GLU A 84 11.26 4.87 2.09
C GLU A 84 11.40 3.35 2.29
N ILE A 85 11.61 2.63 1.19
CA ILE A 85 11.93 1.20 1.23
C ILE A 85 13.39 1.07 1.68
N ASP A 86 13.62 0.47 2.85
CA ASP A 86 14.97 0.08 3.24
C ASP A 86 15.33 -1.24 2.54
N PHE A 87 16.36 -1.19 1.71
CA PHE A 87 16.91 -2.36 1.01
C PHE A 87 17.93 -3.11 1.87
N GLN A 88 18.24 -2.62 3.07
CA GLN A 88 19.12 -3.28 4.04
C GLN A 88 18.29 -3.92 5.15
N GLY A 89 18.76 -5.09 5.61
CA GLY A 89 18.19 -5.74 6.80
C GLY A 89 18.57 -5.03 8.09
N ALA A 90 18.18 -5.62 9.23
CA ALA A 90 18.52 -5.10 10.55
C ALA A 90 20.04 -4.92 10.73
N ARG A 91 20.45 -3.78 11.31
CA ARG A 91 21.85 -3.44 11.57
C ARG A 91 22.10 -3.39 13.08
N LEU A 92 23.21 -3.97 13.52
CA LEU A 92 23.70 -3.76 14.88
C LEU A 92 24.36 -2.38 14.94
N ILE A 93 23.81 -1.48 15.75
CA ILE A 93 24.44 -0.18 16.02
C ILE A 93 25.30 -0.34 17.27
N LYS A 94 26.58 -0.02 17.13
CA LYS A 94 27.57 -0.03 18.21
C LYS A 94 27.71 1.35 18.83
#